data_AF-A0A8J4CHC6-F1
#
_entry.id   AF-A0A8J4CHC6-F1
#
_cell.length_a   1.000
_cell.length_b   1.000
_cell.length_c   1.000
_cell.angle_alpha   90.00
_cell.angle_beta   90.00
_cell.angle_gamma   90.00
#
_symmetry.space_group_name_H-M   'P 1'
#
loop_
_entity.id
_entity.type
_entity.pdbx_description
1 polymer ?
#
loop_
_entity_poly.entity_id
_entity_poly.type
_entity_poly.pdbx_seq_one_letter_code
_entity_poly.pdbx_strand_id
1 'polypeptide(L)'
;ALPRLMIPGEFLERHVFGPTVDLIVDLARGVAAEARSNGMPATKVLLAGGFAGSPYLQRRIRTEVAGALLPAPMPLLLPQYPAAAVLTGAVLYGRDPLSVASRAVRLSYGLEGTVPWLAVHEESYAARGYPKKVHNPEDNSYFAGDSATCYSPVAHVRCHQP
;
A
#
# COMPACT_ATOMS: atom_id res chain seq x y z
N ALA A 1 14.78 22.36 -45.84
CA ALA A 1 13.92 21.48 -45.01
C ALA A 1 14.57 21.36 -43.63
N LEU A 2 13.84 21.62 -42.55
CA LEU A 2 14.38 21.46 -41.19
C LEU A 2 14.55 19.96 -40.88
N PRO A 3 15.68 19.53 -40.29
CA PRO A 3 15.84 18.16 -39.86
C PRO A 3 14.78 17.83 -38.80
N ARG A 4 14.04 16.75 -39.02
CA ARG A 4 13.05 16.24 -38.06
C ARG A 4 13.72 15.14 -37.25
N LEU A 5 13.91 15.37 -35.94
CA LEU A 5 14.34 14.34 -35.02
C LEU A 5 13.17 13.38 -34.78
N MET A 6 13.33 12.12 -35.18
CA MET A 6 12.40 11.04 -34.86
C MET A 6 13.04 10.13 -33.82
N ILE A 7 12.35 9.91 -32.71
CA ILE A 7 12.77 8.97 -31.68
C ILE A 7 11.98 7.68 -31.89
N PRO A 8 12.64 6.53 -32.15
CA PRO A 8 11.97 5.25 -32.29
C PRO A 8 11.20 4.88 -31.01
N GLY A 9 9.98 4.37 -31.17
CA GLY A 9 9.15 3.94 -30.03
C GLY A 9 9.82 2.86 -29.19
N GLU A 10 10.50 1.92 -29.83
CA GLU A 10 11.28 0.86 -29.15
C GLU A 10 12.41 1.40 -28.27
N PHE A 11 13.04 2.51 -28.69
CA PHE A 11 14.08 3.15 -27.90
C PHE A 11 13.48 3.75 -26.63
N LEU A 12 12.35 4.44 -26.76
CA LEU A 12 11.61 5.00 -25.62
C LEU A 12 11.10 3.90 -24.69
N GLU A 13 10.49 2.84 -25.22
CA GLU A 13 9.98 1.72 -24.42
C GLU A 13 11.09 1.03 -23.63
N ARG A 14 12.28 0.83 -24.20
CA ARG A 14 13.36 0.10 -23.53
C ARG A 14 14.19 0.99 -22.59
N HIS A 15 14.57 2.18 -23.04
CA HIS A 15 15.60 2.96 -22.34
C HIS A 15 15.03 4.10 -21.49
N VAL A 16 13.83 4.61 -21.83
CA VAL A 16 13.23 5.74 -21.12
C VAL A 16 12.14 5.28 -20.17
N PHE A 17 11.15 4.54 -20.69
CA PHE A 17 9.99 4.11 -19.91
C PHE A 17 10.17 2.73 -19.28
N GLY A 18 11.01 1.87 -19.85
CA GLY A 18 11.24 0.49 -19.39
C GLY A 18 11.54 0.41 -17.90
N PRO A 19 12.59 1.07 -17.40
CA PRO A 19 12.96 1.01 -15.98
C PRO A 19 11.83 1.47 -15.05
N THR A 20 11.09 2.51 -15.46
CA THR A 20 9.95 3.02 -14.68
C THR A 20 8.79 2.03 -14.67
N VAL A 21 8.50 1.38 -15.80
CA VAL A 21 7.42 0.39 -15.88
C VAL A 21 7.77 -0.88 -15.13
N ASP A 22 9.05 -1.30 -15.11
CA ASP A 22 9.52 -2.41 -14.30
C ASP A 22 9.25 -2.15 -12.82
N LEU A 23 9.61 -0.96 -12.32
CA LEU A 23 9.31 -0.54 -10.94
C LEU A 23 7.81 -0.56 -10.62
N ILE A 24 6.96 -0.09 -11.55
CA ILE A 24 5.50 -0.13 -11.37
C ILE A 24 4.99 -1.57 -11.27
N VAL A 25 5.49 -2.47 -12.12
CA VAL A 25 5.10 -3.88 -12.12
C VAL A 25 5.52 -4.55 -10.81
N ASP A 26 6.74 -4.32 -10.35
CA ASP A 26 7.25 -4.92 -9.12
C ASP A 26 6.48 -4.43 -7.88
N LEU A 27 6.17 -3.13 -7.82
CA LEU A 27 5.31 -2.58 -6.77
C LEU A 27 3.91 -3.20 -6.80
N ALA A 28 3.31 -3.33 -7.99
CA ALA A 28 1.98 -3.95 -8.13
C ALA A 28 1.96 -5.41 -7.66
N ARG A 29 3.03 -6.16 -7.96
CA ARG A 29 3.20 -7.54 -7.46
C ARG A 29 3.35 -7.59 -5.94
N GLY A 30 4.16 -6.69 -5.37
CA GLY A 30 4.35 -6.56 -3.93
C GLY A 30 3.03 -6.33 -3.20
N VAL A 31 2.25 -5.33 -3.64
CA VAL A 31 0.92 -5.03 -3.06
C VAL A 31 -0.02 -6.22 -3.20
N ALA A 32 -0.04 -6.91 -4.34
CA ALA A 32 -0.90 -8.08 -4.53
C ALA A 32 -0.47 -9.30 -3.69
N ALA A 33 0.82 -9.44 -3.39
CA ALA A 33 1.33 -10.47 -2.50
C ALA A 33 0.99 -10.17 -1.03
N GLU A 34 1.18 -8.91 -0.60
CA GLU A 34 0.84 -8.44 0.75
C GLU A 34 -0.67 -8.57 1.02
N ALA A 35 -1.50 -8.17 0.05
CA ALA A 35 -2.95 -8.30 0.15
C ALA A 35 -3.37 -9.78 0.32
N ARG A 36 -2.70 -10.71 -0.38
CA ARG A 36 -2.91 -12.16 -0.20
C ARG A 36 -2.49 -12.64 1.19
N SER A 37 -1.32 -12.26 1.68
CA SER A 37 -0.84 -12.71 3.00
C SER A 37 -1.73 -12.19 4.13
N ASN A 38 -2.36 -11.02 3.94
CA ASN A 38 -3.32 -10.43 4.87
C ASN A 38 -4.74 -11.00 4.73
N GLY A 39 -4.95 -12.03 3.90
CA GLY A 39 -6.26 -12.67 3.70
C GLY A 39 -7.25 -11.84 2.87
N MET A 40 -6.78 -10.80 2.18
CA MET A 40 -7.59 -9.89 1.37
C MET A 40 -7.08 -9.85 -0.08
N PRO A 41 -7.21 -10.95 -0.87
CA PRO A 41 -6.66 -11.00 -2.22
C PRO A 41 -7.29 -9.95 -3.14
N ALA A 42 -6.46 -9.32 -3.97
CA ALA A 42 -6.93 -8.41 -5.01
C ALA A 42 -7.82 -9.14 -6.01
N THR A 43 -8.93 -8.52 -6.41
CA THR A 43 -9.89 -9.13 -7.35
C THR A 43 -9.85 -8.51 -8.75
N LYS A 44 -9.38 -7.26 -8.87
CA LYS A 44 -9.38 -6.48 -10.11
C LYS A 44 -8.20 -5.50 -10.10
N VAL A 45 -7.75 -5.10 -11.28
CA VAL A 45 -6.74 -4.04 -11.46
C VAL A 45 -7.40 -2.86 -12.15
N LEU A 46 -7.36 -1.68 -11.56
CA LEU A 46 -7.85 -0.44 -12.17
C LEU A 46 -6.67 0.43 -12.58
N LEU A 47 -6.55 0.73 -13.88
CA LEU A 47 -5.48 1.59 -14.39
C LEU A 47 -6.01 3.00 -14.61
N ALA A 48 -5.54 3.96 -13.81
CA ALA A 48 -5.96 5.35 -13.83
C ALA A 48 -4.75 6.30 -13.89
N GLY A 49 -4.98 7.55 -14.31
CA GLY A 49 -3.95 8.58 -14.50
C GLY A 49 -3.56 8.79 -15.96
N GLY A 50 -2.74 9.81 -16.24
CA GLY A 50 -2.33 10.12 -17.62
C GLY A 50 -1.54 9.00 -18.29
N PHE A 51 -0.64 8.35 -17.54
CA PHE A 51 0.20 7.27 -18.05
C PHE A 51 -0.57 5.97 -18.32
N ALA A 52 -1.75 5.81 -17.72
CA ALA A 52 -2.66 4.70 -18.01
C ALA A 52 -3.12 4.66 -19.47
N GLY A 53 -3.08 5.78 -20.19
CA GLY A 53 -3.36 5.83 -21.63
C GLY A 53 -2.27 5.21 -22.51
N SER A 54 -1.09 4.89 -21.96
CA SER A 54 0.02 4.32 -22.70
C SER A 54 -0.26 2.86 -23.10
N PRO A 55 -0.24 2.52 -24.40
CA PRO A 55 -0.38 1.13 -24.86
C PRO A 55 0.74 0.22 -24.33
N TYR A 56 1.94 0.77 -24.13
CA TYR A 56 3.08 0.05 -23.55
C TYR A 56 2.77 -0.40 -22.12
N LEU A 57 2.32 0.52 -21.26
CA LEU A 57 1.99 0.21 -19.87
C LEU A 57 0.82 -0.78 -19.79
N GLN A 58 -0.24 -0.56 -20.57
CA GLN A 58 -1.41 -1.44 -20.58
C GLN A 58 -1.03 -2.88 -20.93
N ARG A 59 -0.15 -3.06 -21.92
CA ARG A 59 0.38 -4.38 -22.32
C ARG A 59 1.18 -5.02 -21.19
N ARG A 60 2.14 -4.29 -20.61
CA ARG A 60 2.99 -4.77 -19.51
C ARG A 60 2.15 -5.20 -18.29
N ILE A 61 1.22 -4.36 -17.83
CA ILE A 61 0.34 -4.67 -16.69
C ILE A 61 -0.58 -5.86 -16.99
N ARG A 62 -1.15 -5.94 -18.21
CA ARG A 62 -2.01 -7.06 -18.58
C ARG A 62 -1.27 -8.39 -18.52
N THR A 63 -0.05 -8.44 -19.04
CA THR A 63 0.74 -9.67 -19.08
C THR A 63 1.35 -10.02 -17.73
N GLU A 64 1.96 -9.05 -17.05
CA GLU A 64 2.85 -9.32 -15.90
C GLU A 64 2.19 -9.18 -14.53
N VAL A 65 1.00 -8.55 -14.48
CA VAL A 65 0.23 -8.37 -13.25
C VAL A 65 -1.08 -9.13 -13.38
N ALA A 66 -1.95 -8.73 -14.30
CA ALA A 66 -3.29 -9.31 -14.43
C ALA A 66 -3.28 -10.79 -14.88
N GLY A 67 -2.35 -11.15 -15.78
CA GLY A 67 -2.21 -12.51 -16.32
C GLY A 67 -1.34 -13.45 -15.48
N ALA A 68 -0.45 -12.92 -14.63
CA ALA A 68 0.58 -13.72 -13.94
C ALA A 68 0.29 -13.98 -12.46
N LEU A 69 -0.63 -13.23 -11.81
CA LEU A 69 -0.64 -13.15 -10.35
C LEU A 69 -1.30 -14.30 -9.58
N LEU A 70 -2.19 -15.16 -10.12
CA LEU A 70 -2.89 -16.25 -9.38
C LEU A 70 -3.81 -17.09 -10.32
N PRO A 71 -4.48 -18.21 -9.91
CA PRO A 71 -5.01 -19.26 -10.81
C PRO A 71 -6.12 -18.86 -11.80
N ALA A 72 -6.65 -17.63 -11.71
CA ALA A 72 -7.55 -17.06 -12.69
C ALA A 72 -7.11 -15.62 -13.00
N PRO A 73 -7.07 -15.21 -14.28
CA PRO A 73 -6.63 -13.87 -14.66
C PRO A 73 -7.57 -12.80 -14.07
N MET A 74 -6.97 -11.78 -13.42
CA MET A 74 -7.74 -10.65 -12.88
C MET A 74 -8.18 -9.72 -14.01
N PRO A 75 -9.42 -9.20 -14.01
CA PRO A 75 -9.83 -8.23 -15.01
C PRO A 75 -9.08 -6.90 -14.82
N LEU A 76 -8.48 -6.42 -15.91
CA LEU A 76 -7.91 -5.08 -16.03
C LEU A 76 -9.00 -4.10 -16.47
N LEU A 77 -9.42 -3.23 -15.56
CA LEU A 77 -10.38 -2.17 -15.80
C LEU A 77 -9.65 -0.91 -16.28
N LEU A 78 -10.04 -0.41 -17.45
CA LEU A 78 -9.57 0.84 -18.01
C LEU A 78 -10.78 1.78 -18.21
N PRO A 79 -10.85 2.89 -17.47
CA PRO A 79 -11.88 3.92 -17.70
C PRO A 79 -11.78 4.50 -19.12
N GLN A 80 -12.89 5.01 -19.65
CA GLN A 80 -12.91 5.65 -20.98
C GLN A 80 -11.89 6.80 -21.10
N TYR A 81 -11.71 7.56 -20.02
CA TYR A 81 -10.72 8.63 -19.93
C TYR A 81 -9.84 8.43 -18.69
N PRO A 82 -8.76 7.64 -18.78
CA PRO A 82 -7.92 7.29 -17.62
C PRO A 82 -7.31 8.51 -16.93
N ALA A 83 -6.94 9.54 -17.70
CA ALA A 83 -6.40 10.80 -17.19
C ALA A 83 -7.42 11.59 -16.36
N ALA A 84 -8.71 11.49 -16.68
CA ALA A 84 -9.78 12.18 -15.97
C ALA A 84 -10.42 11.32 -14.87
N ALA A 85 -10.11 10.03 -14.78
CA ALA A 85 -10.78 9.09 -13.88
C ALA A 85 -10.81 9.54 -12.42
N VAL A 86 -9.71 10.14 -11.93
CA VAL A 86 -9.61 10.66 -10.56
C VAL A 86 -10.53 11.88 -10.37
N LEU A 87 -10.54 12.81 -11.33
CA LEU A 87 -11.40 13.99 -11.29
C LEU A 87 -12.88 13.61 -11.37
N THR A 88 -13.24 12.69 -12.28
CA THR A 88 -14.61 12.18 -12.40
C THR A 88 -15.05 11.51 -11.10
N GLY A 89 -14.19 10.70 -10.48
CA GLY A 89 -14.48 10.11 -9.17
C GLY A 89 -14.69 11.16 -8.07
N ALA A 90 -13.90 12.23 -8.06
CA ALA A 90 -14.05 13.32 -7.11
C ALA A 90 -15.38 14.08 -7.28
N VAL A 91 -15.80 14.34 -8.52
CA VAL A 91 -17.10 14.98 -8.81
C VAL A 91 -18.25 14.08 -8.40
N LEU A 92 -18.18 12.77 -8.70
CA LEU A 92 -19.19 11.81 -8.27
C LEU A 92 -19.30 11.75 -6.73
N TYR A 93 -18.16 11.74 -6.04
CA TYR A 93 -18.12 11.79 -4.58
C TYR A 93 -18.68 13.11 -4.02
N GLY A 94 -18.40 14.25 -4.65
CA GLY A 94 -18.96 15.53 -4.25
C GLY A 94 -20.47 15.60 -4.43
N ARG A 95 -21.02 14.92 -5.44
CA ARG A 95 -22.46 14.82 -5.69
C ARG A 95 -23.17 13.89 -4.71
N ASP A 96 -22.57 12.73 -4.44
CA ASP A 96 -23.11 11.75 -3.49
C ASP A 96 -22.00 11.24 -2.56
N PRO A 97 -21.82 11.89 -1.41
CA PRO A 97 -20.81 11.49 -0.43
C PRO A 97 -21.07 10.10 0.18
N LEU A 98 -22.31 9.60 0.14
CA LEU A 98 -22.67 8.29 0.69
C LEU A 98 -22.24 7.12 -0.21
N SER A 99 -21.79 7.42 -1.44
CA SER A 99 -21.20 6.43 -2.35
C SER A 99 -19.92 5.77 -1.81
N VAL A 100 -19.25 6.38 -0.82
CA VAL A 100 -18.04 5.84 -0.17
C VAL A 100 -18.39 5.40 1.25
N ALA A 101 -18.41 4.08 1.47
CA ALA A 101 -18.74 3.51 2.78
C ALA A 101 -17.66 3.76 3.85
N SER A 102 -16.37 3.73 3.46
CA SER A 102 -15.26 3.93 4.38
C SER A 102 -13.99 4.36 3.64
N ARG A 103 -13.03 4.90 4.39
CA ARG A 103 -11.67 5.21 3.93
C ARG A 103 -10.68 4.61 4.90
N ALA A 104 -9.65 3.94 4.39
CA ALA A 104 -8.55 3.43 5.20
C ALA A 104 -7.41 4.46 5.25
N VAL A 105 -6.87 4.68 6.44
CA VAL A 105 -5.67 5.50 6.64
C VAL A 105 -4.45 4.73 6.13
N ARG A 106 -3.50 5.44 5.48
CA ARG A 106 -2.29 4.81 4.93
C ARG A 106 -1.28 4.40 5.99
N LEU A 107 -1.27 5.10 7.12
CA LEU A 107 -0.33 4.89 8.21
C LEU A 107 -1.10 4.48 9.45
N SER A 108 -0.54 3.53 10.20
CA SER A 108 -0.99 3.24 11.55
C SER A 108 -0.74 4.45 12.43
N TYR A 109 -1.66 4.72 13.35
CA TYR A 109 -1.46 5.68 14.40
C TYR A 109 -1.26 4.93 15.71
N GLY A 110 -0.45 5.48 16.60
CA GLY A 110 -0.19 4.89 17.90
C GLY A 110 -0.03 5.96 18.96
N LEU A 111 -0.28 5.57 20.20
CA LEU A 111 -0.01 6.38 21.39
C LEU A 111 1.14 5.74 22.14
N GLU A 112 2.14 6.55 22.45
CA GLU A 112 3.17 6.21 23.41
C GLU A 112 2.65 6.56 24.81
N GLY A 113 2.68 5.59 25.71
CA GLY A 113 2.23 5.76 27.08
C GLY A 113 3.10 4.98 28.03
N THR A 114 3.15 5.46 29.27
CA THR A 114 3.68 4.70 30.39
C THR A 114 2.51 4.02 31.09
N VAL A 115 2.50 2.69 31.11
CA VAL A 115 1.45 1.89 31.78
C VAL A 115 2.06 1.04 32.90
N PRO A 116 1.29 0.72 33.96
CA PRO A 116 1.78 -0.19 35.01
C PRO A 116 2.22 -1.55 34.44
N TRP A 117 3.25 -2.15 35.05
CA TRP A 117 3.74 -3.45 34.62
C TRP A 117 2.73 -4.56 34.95
N LEU A 118 2.37 -5.36 33.94
CA LEU A 118 1.37 -6.43 34.00
C LEU A 118 1.97 -7.71 33.40
N ALA A 119 1.38 -8.86 33.70
CA ALA A 119 1.84 -10.17 33.19
C ALA A 119 1.93 -10.21 31.65
N VAL A 120 1.00 -9.54 30.95
CA VAL A 120 1.02 -9.43 29.48
C VAL A 120 2.26 -8.71 28.93
N HIS A 121 2.86 -7.81 29.72
CA HIS A 121 4.10 -7.11 29.36
C HIS A 121 5.31 -8.02 29.55
N GLU A 122 5.27 -8.92 30.53
CA GLU A 122 6.30 -9.93 30.75
C GLU A 122 6.35 -10.97 29.61
N GLU A 123 5.18 -11.44 29.17
CA GLU A 123 5.05 -12.31 27.99
C GLU A 123 5.55 -11.62 26.71
N SER A 124 5.18 -10.35 26.49
CA SER A 124 5.66 -9.59 25.33
C SER A 124 7.16 -9.33 25.39
N TYR A 125 7.70 -9.00 26.57
CA TYR A 125 9.13 -8.78 26.75
C TYR A 125 9.93 -10.06 26.47
N ALA A 126 9.47 -11.21 26.95
CA ALA A 126 10.10 -12.49 26.65
C ALA A 126 10.08 -12.84 25.15
N ALA A 127 8.99 -12.50 24.46
CA ALA A 127 8.85 -12.80 23.03
C ALA A 127 9.56 -11.81 22.10
N ARG A 128 9.71 -10.54 22.51
CA ARG A 128 10.08 -9.42 21.61
C ARG A 128 11.14 -8.48 22.15
N GLY A 129 11.58 -8.64 23.40
CA GLY A 129 12.51 -7.72 24.08
C GLY A 129 11.89 -6.37 24.46
N TYR A 130 10.56 -6.23 24.40
CA TYR A 130 9.83 -5.00 24.61
C TYR A 130 8.39 -5.27 25.10
N PRO A 131 7.78 -4.43 25.95
CA PRO A 131 8.27 -3.15 26.51
C PRO A 131 9.29 -3.33 27.64
N LYS A 132 10.11 -2.30 27.92
CA LYS A 132 11.15 -2.35 28.96
C LYS A 132 10.55 -2.09 30.34
N LYS A 133 10.97 -2.86 31.34
CA LYS A 133 10.54 -2.66 32.73
C LYS A 133 11.31 -1.51 33.36
N VAL A 134 10.62 -0.46 33.76
CA VAL A 134 11.18 0.73 34.43
C VAL A 134 10.66 0.76 35.86
N HIS A 135 11.54 0.99 36.83
CA HIS A 135 11.19 1.12 38.24
C HIS A 135 10.96 2.58 38.60
N ASN A 136 9.85 2.87 39.30
CA ASN A 136 9.60 4.17 39.91
C ASN A 136 10.01 4.12 41.40
N PRO A 137 11.02 4.91 41.81
CA PRO A 137 11.50 4.92 43.18
C PRO A 137 10.53 5.57 44.19
N GLU A 138 9.60 6.42 43.74
CA GLU A 138 8.68 7.15 44.65
C GLU A 138 7.59 6.24 45.20
N ASP A 139 6.97 5.44 44.34
CA ASP A 139 5.86 4.53 44.70
C ASP A 139 6.28 3.05 44.80
N ASN A 140 7.58 2.77 44.61
CA ASN A 140 8.14 1.41 44.50
C ASN A 140 7.39 0.51 43.49
N SER A 141 6.83 1.12 42.45
CA SER A 141 6.03 0.45 41.42
C SER A 141 6.84 0.30 40.13
N TYR A 142 6.41 -0.63 39.26
CA TYR A 142 7.04 -0.87 37.98
C TYR A 142 6.11 -0.48 36.85
N PHE A 143 6.67 0.11 35.81
CA PHE A 143 5.95 0.52 34.60
C PHE A 143 6.62 -0.06 33.36
N ALA A 144 5.83 -0.21 32.30
CA ALA A 144 6.32 -0.51 30.97
C ALA A 144 6.74 0.80 30.30
N GLY A 145 8.06 1.01 30.19
CA GLY A 145 8.66 2.10 29.44
C GLY A 145 8.47 1.90 27.94
N ASP A 146 8.30 3.03 27.25
CA ASP A 146 8.14 3.16 25.81
C ASP A 146 6.89 2.50 25.23
N SER A 147 5.93 1.98 26.02
CA SER A 147 4.84 1.14 25.51
C SER A 147 3.95 1.86 24.48
N ALA A 148 4.08 1.45 23.21
CA ALA A 148 3.38 2.01 22.09
C ALA A 148 2.20 1.11 21.73
N THR A 149 0.99 1.62 21.92
CA THR A 149 -0.21 0.94 21.44
C THR A 149 -0.53 1.44 20.05
N CYS A 150 -0.34 0.59 19.04
CA CYS A 150 -0.67 0.92 17.65
C CYS A 150 -2.03 0.39 17.24
N TYR A 151 -2.74 1.20 16.46
CA TYR A 151 -3.93 0.78 15.73
C TYR A 151 -3.62 0.73 14.23
N SER A 152 -3.74 -0.46 13.62
CA SER A 152 -3.69 -0.62 12.16
C SER A 152 -5.11 -0.79 11.60
N PRO A 153 -5.50 -0.03 10.56
CA PRO A 153 -6.79 -0.19 9.90
C PRO A 153 -6.87 -1.45 9.01
N VAL A 154 -5.76 -2.13 8.75
CA VAL A 154 -5.69 -3.34 7.91
C VAL A 154 -5.25 -4.50 8.79
N ALA A 155 -6.23 -5.15 9.44
CA ALA A 155 -6.07 -6.26 10.37
C ALA A 155 -5.19 -5.96 11.61
N HIS A 156 -5.27 -6.83 12.63
CA HIS A 156 -4.47 -6.82 13.86
C HIS A 156 -2.96 -7.03 13.57
N VAL A 157 -2.34 -6.12 12.83
CA VAL A 157 -0.89 -6.04 12.71
C VAL A 157 -0.41 -5.39 13.99
N ARG A 158 -0.07 -6.23 14.98
CA ARG A 158 0.69 -5.80 16.15
C ARG A 158 1.94 -5.11 15.63
N CYS A 159 2.11 -3.83 15.94
CA CYS A 159 3.30 -3.06 15.57
C CYS A 159 4.56 -3.87 15.87
N HIS A 160 5.23 -4.31 14.81
CA HIS A 160 6.67 -4.45 14.81
C HIS A 160 7.20 -3.08 14.43
N GLN A 161 8.02 -2.50 15.28
CA GLN A 161 8.99 -1.52 14.86
C GLN A 161 10.39 -2.06 15.19
N PRO A 162 11.39 -1.67 14.38
CA PRO A 162 12.57 -2.46 14.03
C PRO A 162 13.54 -2.75 15.17
#